data_AF-A0A7C7UCB7-F1
#
_entry.id   AF-A0A7C7UCB7-F1
#
_cell.length_a   1.000
_cell.length_b   1.000
_cell.length_c   1.000
_cell.angle_alpha   90.00
_cell.angle_beta   90.00
_cell.angle_gamma   90.00
#
_symmetry.space_group_name_H-M   'P 1'
#
loop_
_entity.id
_entity.type
_entity.pdbx_description
1 polymer ?
#
loop_
_entity_poly.entity_id
_entity_poly.type
_entity_poly.pdbx_seq_one_letter_code
_entity_poly.pdbx_strand_id
1 'polypeptide(L)' 'MPPPGVKARIDRFWRALKRIGQIKARGLESFTSNKDLVDAGERNLQVAVEALIDVGEF' A
#
# COMPACT_ATOMS: atom_id res chain seq x y z
N MET A 1 -11.40 21.62 5.52
CA MET A 1 -10.16 20.89 5.18
C MET A 1 -10.00 19.80 6.23
N PRO A 2 -9.77 18.52 5.89
CA PRO A 2 -9.59 17.48 6.91
C PRO A 2 -8.39 17.82 7.81
N PRO A 3 -8.37 17.36 9.08
CA PRO A 3 -7.23 17.56 9.96
C PRO A 3 -5.93 17.12 9.27
N PRO A 4 -4.80 17.85 9.44
CA PRO A 4 -3.55 17.55 8.75
C PRO A 4 -3.10 16.08 8.88
N GLY A 5 -3.39 15.44 10.02
CA GLY A 5 -3.13 14.02 10.25
C GLY A 5 -3.95 13.08 9.35
N VAL A 6 -5.24 13.38 9.10
CA VAL A 6 -6.11 12.59 8.21
C VAL A 6 -5.57 12.65 6.78
N LYS A 7 -5.19 13.84 6.30
CA LYS A 7 -4.63 13.99 4.95
C LYS A 7 -3.35 13.16 4.76
N ALA A 8 -2.44 13.20 5.73
CA ALA A 8 -1.19 12.43 5.68
C ALA A 8 -1.44 10.91 5.64
N ARG A 9 -2.44 10.41 6.39
CA ARG A 9 -2.85 9.00 6.41
C ARG A 9 -3.44 8.58 5.05
N ILE A 10 -4.32 9.39 4.47
CA ILE A 10 -4.86 9.18 3.12
C ILE A 10 -3.73 9.18 2.07
N ASP A 11 -2.78 10.13 2.15
CA ASP A 11 -1.64 10.19 1.22
C ASP A 11 -0.74 8.95 1.34
N ARG A 12 -0.55 8.41 2.55
CA ARG A 12 0.19 7.15 2.79
C ARG A 12 -0.53 5.98 2.12
N PHE A 13 -1.85 5.88 2.27
CA PHE A 13 -2.66 4.84 1.62
C PHE A 13 -2.49 4.84 0.10
N TRP A 14 -2.64 6.01 -0.53
CA TRP A 14 -2.50 6.13 -1.98
C TRP A 14 -1.11 5.77 -2.50
N ARG A 15 -0.05 6.11 -1.76
CA ARG A 15 1.32 5.71 -2.11
C ARG A 15 1.52 4.20 -2.09
N ALA A 16 0.95 3.53 -1.09
CA ALA A 16 0.99 2.06 -1.00
C ALA A 16 0.25 1.41 -2.17
N LEU A 17 -0.97 1.88 -2.49
CA LEU A 17 -1.73 1.39 -3.64
C LEU A 17 -1.00 1.60 -4.98
N LYS A 18 -0.34 2.75 -5.17
CA LYS A 18 0.46 3.01 -6.37
C LYS A 18 1.57 1.97 -6.54
N ARG A 19 2.26 1.61 -5.46
CA ARG A 19 3.31 0.58 -5.47
C ARG A 19 2.76 -0.82 -5.74
N ILE A 20 1.62 -1.17 -5.14
CA ILE A 20 0.91 -2.43 -5.43
C ILE A 20 0.53 -2.49 -6.91
N GLY A 21 0.04 -1.39 -7.49
CA GLY A 21 -0.26 -1.30 -8.92
C GLY A 21 0.95 -1.58 -9.81
N GLN A 22 2.13 -1.07 -9.43
CA GLN A 22 3.40 -1.34 -10.14
C GLN A 22 3.83 -2.82 -10.02
N ILE A 23 3.60 -3.45 -8.87
CA ILE A 23 3.88 -4.88 -8.66
C ILE A 23 2.92 -5.72 -9.51
N LYS A 24 1.62 -5.43 -9.45
CA LYS A 24 0.58 -6.09 -10.26
C LYS A 24 0.90 -6.03 -11.75
N ALA A 25 1.40 -4.90 -12.24
CA ALA A 25 1.76 -4.71 -13.65
C ALA A 25 2.86 -5.66 -14.15
N ARG A 26 3.63 -6.30 -13.27
CA ARG A 26 4.66 -7.30 -13.64
C ARG A 26 4.10 -8.67 -14.00
N GLY A 27 2.83 -8.94 -13.70
CA GLY A 27 2.17 -10.21 -13.98
C GLY A 27 2.42 -11.29 -12.93
N LEU A 28 1.57 -12.33 -12.97
CA LEU A 28 1.52 -13.37 -11.94
C LEU A 28 2.82 -14.19 -11.86
N GLU A 29 3.37 -14.62 -13.00
CA GLU A 29 4.57 -15.45 -13.04
C GLU A 29 5.79 -14.73 -12.45
N SER A 30 6.00 -13.46 -12.81
CA SER A 30 7.06 -12.65 -12.23
C SER A 30 6.86 -12.42 -10.74
N PHE A 31 5.61 -12.29 -10.28
CA PHE A 31 5.30 -12.13 -8.87
C PHE A 31 5.60 -13.39 -8.07
N THR A 32 5.13 -14.57 -8.52
CA THR A 32 5.29 -15.82 -7.76
C THR A 32 6.70 -16.41 -7.80
N SER A 33 7.48 -16.08 -8.82
CA SER A 33 8.87 -16.55 -8.96
C SER A 33 9.91 -15.66 -8.27
N ASN A 34 9.51 -14.46 -7.82
CA ASN A 34 10.42 -13.49 -7.20
C ASN A 34 9.99 -13.16 -5.77
N LYS A 35 10.72 -13.72 -4.80
CA LYS A 35 10.44 -13.51 -3.37
C LYS A 35 10.46 -12.04 -2.95
N ASP A 36 11.38 -11.23 -3.50
CA ASP A 36 11.46 -9.81 -3.16
C ASP A 36 10.20 -9.05 -3.62
N LEU A 37 9.59 -9.45 -4.74
CA LEU A 37 8.33 -8.87 -5.20
C LEU A 37 7.15 -9.29 -4.31
N VAL A 38 7.14 -10.53 -3.81
CA VAL A 38 6.14 -11.00 -2.85
C VAL A 38 6.26 -10.22 -1.55
N ASP A 39 7.45 -10.16 -0.95
CA ASP A 39 7.71 -9.44 0.30
C ASP A 39 7.37 -7.94 0.16
N ALA A 40 7.71 -7.33 -0.99
CA ALA A 40 7.32 -5.96 -1.29
C ALA A 40 5.80 -5.79 -1.42
N GLY A 41 5.10 -6.76 -2.01
CA GLY A 41 3.65 -6.76 -2.13
C GLY A 41 2.98 -6.81 -0.76
N GLU A 42 3.39 -7.75 0.09
CA GLU A 42 2.89 -7.91 1.45
C GLU A 42 3.11 -6.65 2.29
N ARG A 43 4.32 -6.08 2.25
CA ARG A 43 4.63 -4.88 3.03
C ARG A 43 3.83 -3.66 2.57
N ASN A 44 3.62 -3.47 1.26
CA ASN A 44 2.78 -2.37 0.79
C ASN A 44 1.30 -2.61 1.12
N LEU A 45 0.82 -3.85 1.11
CA LEU A 45 -0.54 -4.17 1.55
C LEU A 45 -0.73 -3.85 3.04
N GLN A 46 0.22 -4.25 3.89
CA GLN A 46 0.20 -3.91 5.31
C GLN A 46 0.11 -2.39 5.52
N VAL A 47 0.98 -1.60 4.85
CA VAL A 47 0.96 -0.13 4.95
C VAL A 47 -0.37 0.45 4.50
N ALA A 48 -1.01 -0.10 3.46
CA ALA A 48 -2.32 0.36 3.01
C ALA A 48 -3.40 0.08 4.06
N VAL A 49 -3.42 -1.12 4.65
CA VAL A 49 -4.39 -1.48 5.70
C VAL A 49 -4.19 -0.62 6.95
N GLU A 50 -2.95 -0.46 7.42
CA GLU A 50 -2.63 0.39 8.58
C GLU A 50 -3.06 1.84 8.33
N ALA A 51 -2.75 2.40 7.16
CA ALA A 51 -3.16 3.75 6.81
C ALA A 51 -4.69 3.93 6.76
N LEU A 52 -5.44 2.90 6.41
CA LEU A 52 -6.90 2.91 6.41
C LEU A 52 -7.47 2.85 7.84
N ILE A 53 -6.94 1.95 8.68
CA ILE A 53 -7.31 1.86 10.11
C ILE A 53 -7.02 3.19 10.80
N ASP A 54 -5.84 3.75 10.56
CA ASP A 54 -5.42 5.06 11.02
C ASP A 54 -6.43 6.17 10.68
N VAL A 55 -7.09 6.12 9.52
CA VAL A 55 -8.13 7.11 9.18
C VAL A 55 -9.40 6.92 10.00
N GLY A 56 -9.75 5.67 10.34
CA GLY A 56 -10.95 5.33 11.10
C GLY A 56 -10.84 5.54 12.62
N GLU A 57 -9.63 5.54 13.18
CA GLU A 57 -9.36 5.80 14.61
C GLU A 57 -9.35 7.30 14.97
N PHE A 58 -9.90 8.16 14.11
CA PHE A 58 -10.00 9.61 14.31
C PHE A 58 -11.22 10.03 15.12
#